data_AF-A0A1Q3SHL4-F1
#
_entry.id   AF-A0A1Q3SHL4-F1
#
_cell.length_a   1.000
_cell.length_b   1.000
_cell.length_c   1.000
_cell.angle_alpha   90.00
_cell.angle_beta   90.00
_cell.angle_gamma   90.00
#
_symmetry.space_group_name_H-M   'P 1'
#
loop_
_entity.id
_entity.type
_entity.pdbx_description
1 polymer ?
#
loop_
_entity_poly.entity_id
_entity_poly.type
_entity_poly.pdbx_seq_one_letter_code
_entity_poly.pdbx_strand_id
1 'polypeptide(L)'
;MFKRLAVLVVFLAALSLVLVACGDETASVPAYSGATAVTLSDSVKSKMSDSLAQIKNPTVEGFKTTDDVNKIKSTYDSNFKSAGWDDKSSEFGSEASIKQLTDLGLVVLGYQKGNKAAIVMAFPNTYAGALGFSGLGTNENAILVISGNQA
;
A
#
# COMPACT_ATOMS: atom_id res chain seq x y z
N MET A 1 4.11 -17.04 13.20
CA MET A 1 4.31 -15.69 12.63
C MET A 1 4.43 -15.70 11.09
N PHE A 2 5.16 -16.63 10.46
CA PHE A 2 5.35 -16.70 9.00
C PHE A 2 4.08 -16.77 8.14
N LYS A 3 2.99 -17.38 8.64
CA LYS A 3 1.72 -17.50 7.89
C LYS A 3 1.08 -16.16 7.52
N ARG A 4 1.28 -15.10 8.32
CA ARG A 4 0.59 -13.80 8.13
C ARG A 4 1.30 -12.90 7.13
N LEU A 5 2.63 -12.92 7.11
CA LEU A 5 3.44 -12.24 6.09
C LEU A 5 3.25 -12.91 4.71
N ALA A 6 3.09 -14.24 4.69
CA ALA A 6 2.78 -14.98 3.46
C ALA A 6 1.41 -14.58 2.86
N VAL A 7 0.39 -14.33 3.69
CA VAL A 7 -0.93 -13.87 3.20
C VAL A 7 -0.85 -12.52 2.49
N LEU A 8 -0.08 -11.57 3.02
CA LEU A 8 0.11 -10.26 2.40
C LEU A 8 0.90 -10.36 1.08
N VAL A 9 1.99 -11.14 1.07
CA VAL A 9 2.82 -11.37 -0.13
C VAL A 9 2.04 -12.10 -1.24
N VAL A 10 1.24 -13.10 -0.89
CA VAL A 10 0.36 -13.81 -1.83
C VAL A 10 -0.74 -12.90 -2.38
N PHE A 11 -1.24 -11.96 -1.57
CA PHE A 11 -2.23 -10.97 -2.00
C PHE A 11 -1.64 -9.98 -3.01
N LEU A 12 -0.40 -9.50 -2.79
CA LEU A 12 0.29 -8.64 -3.76
C LEU A 12 0.63 -9.38 -5.06
N ALA A 13 1.04 -10.67 -4.99
CA ALA A 13 1.35 -11.47 -6.17
C ALA A 13 0.12 -11.80 -7.04
N ALA A 14 -1.10 -11.67 -6.49
CA ALA A 14 -2.35 -11.87 -7.20
C ALA A 14 -2.87 -10.59 -7.89
N LEU A 15 -2.17 -9.46 -7.80
CA LEU A 15 -2.44 -8.29 -8.63
C LEU A 15 -2.25 -8.66 -10.08
N SER A 16 -3.35 -8.78 -10.83
CA SER A 16 -3.33 -8.80 -12.28
C SER A 16 -3.93 -7.47 -12.73
N LEU A 17 -3.15 -6.38 -12.62
CA LEU A 17 -3.53 -5.15 -13.34
C LEU A 17 -3.27 -5.41 -14.82
N VAL A 18 -4.28 -5.96 -15.50
CA VAL A 18 -4.30 -6.08 -16.95
C VAL A 18 -4.98 -4.83 -17.46
N LEU A 19 -4.28 -3.82 -17.97
CA LEU A 19 -4.87 -2.87 -18.94
C LEU A 19 -3.84 -1.94 -19.58
N VAL A 20 -4.02 -1.77 -20.89
CA VAL A 20 -3.24 -0.96 -21.82
C VAL A 20 -3.29 0.52 -21.42
N ALA A 21 -2.13 1.16 -21.23
CA ALA A 21 -2.04 2.59 -20.96
C ALA A 21 -1.16 3.30 -22.01
N CYS A 22 -1.73 4.32 -22.64
CA CYS A 22 -1.02 5.44 -23.24
C CYS A 22 -1.28 6.62 -22.28
N GLY A 23 -0.39 6.92 -21.33
CA GLY A 23 -0.67 7.95 -20.31
C GLY A 23 0.49 8.30 -19.38
N ASP A 24 0.50 9.56 -18.95
CA ASP A 24 1.55 10.32 -18.23
C ASP A 24 2.36 9.57 -17.15
N GLU A 25 3.67 9.49 -17.36
CA GLU A 25 4.65 8.97 -16.38
C GLU A 25 4.90 9.92 -15.19
N THR A 26 4.27 11.10 -15.17
CA THR A 26 4.56 12.20 -14.24
C THR A 26 3.61 12.31 -13.05
N ALA A 27 2.60 11.44 -12.94
CA ALA A 27 1.66 11.48 -11.83
C ALA A 27 2.39 11.29 -10.49
N SER A 28 2.09 12.11 -9.48
CA SER A 28 2.66 11.98 -8.13
C SER A 28 1.64 11.34 -7.19
N VAL A 29 2.12 10.43 -6.33
CA VAL A 29 1.29 9.88 -5.25
C VAL A 29 0.96 11.01 -4.26
N PRO A 30 -0.32 11.25 -3.94
CA PRO A 30 -0.68 12.26 -2.96
C PRO A 30 -0.02 11.99 -1.60
N ALA A 31 0.64 13.00 -1.04
CA ALA A 31 1.25 12.89 0.28
C ALA A 31 0.18 12.75 1.39
N TYR A 32 0.53 12.06 2.48
CA TYR A 32 -0.29 12.01 3.67
C TYR A 32 0.15 13.07 4.68
N SER A 33 -0.67 14.09 4.88
CA SER A 33 -0.39 15.14 5.86
C SER A 33 -0.41 14.59 7.28
N GLY A 34 0.57 14.97 8.09
CA GLY A 34 0.68 14.50 9.48
C GLY A 34 1.28 13.08 9.64
N ALA A 35 1.73 12.45 8.55
CA ALA A 35 2.55 11.24 8.64
C ALA A 35 4.04 11.59 8.70
N THR A 36 4.80 10.79 9.45
CA THR A 36 6.27 10.88 9.52
C THR A 36 6.86 9.71 8.77
N ALA A 37 7.87 9.96 7.92
CA ALA A 37 8.57 8.89 7.21
C ALA A 37 9.30 7.97 8.20
N VAL A 38 9.32 6.67 7.90
CA VAL A 38 10.04 5.67 8.69
C VAL A 38 10.94 4.84 7.79
N THR A 39 12.05 4.39 8.37
CA THR A 39 12.96 3.49 7.68
C THR A 39 12.36 2.08 7.67
N LEU A 40 12.15 1.56 6.46
CA LEU A 40 11.83 0.15 6.22
C LEU A 40 13.12 -0.65 6.10
N SER A 41 13.12 -1.89 6.61
CA SER A 41 14.24 -2.80 6.43
C SER A 41 14.41 -3.21 4.96
N ASP A 42 15.64 -3.50 4.54
CA ASP A 42 15.93 -3.94 3.17
C ASP A 42 15.21 -5.23 2.81
N SER A 43 14.97 -6.11 3.79
CA SER A 43 14.19 -7.32 3.62
C SER A 43 12.73 -7.05 3.24
N VAL A 44 12.14 -5.95 3.72
CA VAL A 44 10.76 -5.55 3.37
C VAL A 44 10.76 -4.94 1.99
N LYS A 45 11.70 -4.04 1.70
CA LYS A 45 11.86 -3.45 0.36
C LYS A 45 12.03 -4.55 -0.69
N SER A 46 12.92 -5.53 -0.45
CA SER A 46 13.15 -6.66 -1.35
C SER A 46 11.88 -7.50 -1.56
N LYS A 47 11.22 -7.94 -0.48
CA LYS A 47 10.00 -8.76 -0.60
C LYS A 47 8.84 -8.05 -1.29
N MET A 48 8.69 -6.75 -1.04
CA MET A 48 7.68 -5.94 -1.69
C MET A 48 8.02 -5.76 -3.17
N SER A 49 9.26 -5.42 -3.51
CA SER A 49 9.71 -5.35 -4.91
C SER A 49 9.51 -6.67 -5.66
N ASP A 50 9.82 -7.82 -5.04
CA ASP A 50 9.62 -9.15 -5.64
C ASP A 50 8.13 -9.46 -5.88
N SER A 51 7.25 -9.01 -4.98
CA SER A 51 5.80 -9.18 -5.11
C SER A 51 5.19 -8.28 -6.18
N LEU A 52 5.96 -7.32 -6.68
CA LEU A 52 5.53 -6.29 -7.63
C LEU A 52 6.31 -6.36 -8.93
N ALA A 53 6.75 -7.56 -9.33
CA ALA A 53 7.52 -7.75 -10.57
C ALA A 53 6.81 -7.21 -11.84
N GLN A 54 5.50 -6.95 -11.77
CA GLN A 54 4.69 -6.34 -12.83
C GLN A 54 4.70 -4.80 -12.82
N ILE A 55 5.32 -4.16 -11.83
CA ILE A 55 5.49 -2.71 -11.71
C ILE A 55 6.95 -2.37 -12.02
N LYS A 56 7.19 -1.59 -13.06
CA LYS A 56 8.50 -1.01 -13.39
C LYS A 56 8.88 0.08 -12.40
N ASN A 57 10.14 0.03 -11.96
CA ASN A 57 10.76 1.00 -11.05
C ASN A 57 9.94 1.24 -9.77
N PRO A 58 9.62 0.19 -8.98
CA PRO A 58 8.79 0.36 -7.79
C PRO A 58 9.51 1.21 -6.74
N THR A 59 8.82 2.19 -6.19
CA THR A 59 9.16 2.88 -4.95
C THR A 59 8.38 2.24 -3.81
N VAL A 60 9.04 2.09 -2.66
CA VAL A 60 8.43 1.56 -1.44
C VAL A 60 8.77 2.51 -0.30
N GLU A 61 7.76 3.17 0.24
CA GLU A 61 7.86 4.20 1.26
C GLU A 61 7.08 3.81 2.51
N GLY A 62 7.69 3.97 3.67
CA GLY A 62 7.06 3.72 4.95
C GLY A 62 6.75 5.02 5.66
N PHE A 63 5.60 5.08 6.31
CA PHE A 63 5.23 6.18 7.19
C PHE A 63 4.59 5.68 8.48
N LYS A 64 4.51 6.57 9.46
CA LYS A 64 3.79 6.39 10.71
C LYS A 64 2.91 7.60 11.01
N THR A 65 1.80 7.38 11.69
CA THR A 65 0.87 8.43 12.12
C THR A 65 0.09 7.98 13.35
N THR A 66 -0.44 8.91 14.15
CA THR A 66 -1.36 8.60 15.26
C THR A 66 -2.80 8.42 14.81
N ASP A 67 -3.10 8.66 13.54
CA ASP A 67 -4.43 8.40 12.97
C ASP A 67 -4.73 6.90 12.96
N ASP A 68 -6.00 6.54 13.18
CA ASP A 68 -6.46 5.17 13.00
C ASP A 68 -6.51 4.76 11.51
N VAL A 69 -6.52 3.45 11.26
CA VAL A 69 -6.52 2.88 9.91
C VAL A 69 -7.72 3.30 9.04
N ASN A 70 -8.87 3.60 9.63
CA ASN A 70 -10.06 4.03 8.89
C ASN A 70 -9.94 5.49 8.46
N LYS A 71 -9.38 6.35 9.32
CA LYS A 71 -9.06 7.73 8.96
C LYS A 71 -7.97 7.77 7.90
N ILE A 72 -6.96 6.90 7.99
CA ILE A 72 -5.95 6.74 6.93
C ILE A 72 -6.62 6.37 5.60
N LYS A 73 -7.53 5.39 5.63
CA LYS A 73 -8.29 4.93 4.46
C LYS A 73 -9.05 6.07 3.80
N SER A 74 -9.90 6.78 4.55
CA SER A 74 -10.74 7.85 4.00
C SER A 74 -9.91 9.03 3.49
N THR A 75 -8.79 9.33 4.15
CA THR A 75 -7.90 10.44 3.74
C THR A 75 -7.22 10.14 2.42
N TYR A 76 -6.64 8.94 2.26
CA TYR A 76 -6.05 8.56 0.97
C TYR A 76 -7.10 8.48 -0.13
N ASP A 77 -8.25 7.85 0.12
CA ASP A 77 -9.34 7.79 -0.85
C ASP A 77 -9.76 9.18 -1.36
N SER A 78 -9.97 10.12 -0.44
CA SER A 78 -10.26 11.51 -0.78
C SER A 78 -9.13 12.17 -1.59
N ASN A 79 -7.87 11.99 -1.16
CA ASN A 79 -6.71 12.63 -1.80
C ASN A 79 -6.48 12.10 -3.22
N PHE A 80 -6.55 10.78 -3.42
CA PHE A 80 -6.39 10.15 -4.73
C PHE A 80 -7.51 10.54 -5.69
N LYS A 81 -8.77 10.48 -5.24
CA LYS A 81 -9.94 10.92 -6.06
C LYS A 81 -9.86 12.39 -6.43
N SER A 82 -9.49 13.26 -5.48
CA SER A 82 -9.32 14.70 -5.75
C SER A 82 -8.16 14.98 -6.71
N ALA A 83 -7.12 14.14 -6.70
CA ALA A 83 -6.01 14.21 -7.64
C ALA A 83 -6.31 13.54 -8.99
N GLY A 84 -7.53 13.04 -9.21
CA GLY A 84 -7.96 12.41 -10.46
C GLY A 84 -7.33 11.05 -10.72
N TRP A 85 -7.09 10.27 -9.66
CA TRP A 85 -6.74 8.86 -9.79
C TRP A 85 -8.00 7.99 -9.74
N ASP A 86 -7.97 6.92 -10.51
CA ASP A 86 -9.03 5.90 -10.53
C ASP A 86 -8.83 4.93 -9.37
N ASP A 87 -9.89 4.65 -8.62
CA ASP A 87 -9.89 3.65 -7.56
C ASP A 87 -9.91 2.24 -8.17
N LYS A 88 -8.90 1.45 -7.83
CA LYS A 88 -8.69 0.07 -8.26
C LYS A 88 -8.75 -0.89 -7.07
N SER A 89 -9.19 -0.41 -5.90
CA SER A 89 -9.15 -1.17 -4.66
C SER A 89 -9.94 -2.47 -4.71
N SER A 90 -11.03 -2.51 -5.47
CA SER A 90 -11.84 -3.71 -5.70
C SER A 90 -11.18 -4.76 -6.58
N GLU A 91 -10.13 -4.40 -7.33
CA GLU A 91 -9.37 -5.32 -8.18
C GLU A 91 -8.28 -6.06 -7.38
N PHE A 92 -8.06 -5.67 -6.11
CA PHE A 92 -7.10 -6.36 -5.24
C PHE A 92 -7.72 -7.57 -4.55
N GLY A 93 -7.39 -8.75 -5.08
CA GLY A 93 -7.72 -10.04 -4.48
C GLY A 93 -9.22 -10.36 -4.48
N SER A 94 -9.57 -11.49 -3.87
CA SER A 94 -10.97 -11.87 -3.72
C SER A 94 -11.62 -11.19 -2.51
N GLU A 95 -12.95 -11.08 -2.52
CA GLU A 95 -13.73 -10.57 -1.39
C GLU A 95 -13.38 -11.29 -0.06
N ALA A 96 -13.14 -12.59 -0.12
CA ALA A 96 -12.72 -13.38 1.04
C ALA A 96 -11.35 -12.94 1.60
N SER A 97 -10.40 -12.63 0.72
CA SER A 97 -9.07 -12.14 1.11
C SER A 97 -9.12 -10.70 1.65
N ILE A 98 -9.91 -9.82 1.03
CA ILE A 98 -10.16 -8.47 1.54
C ILE A 98 -10.80 -8.53 2.93
N LYS A 99 -11.76 -9.44 3.13
CA LYS A 99 -12.40 -9.66 4.43
C LYS A 99 -11.38 -10.10 5.49
N GLN A 100 -10.49 -11.04 5.17
CA GLN A 100 -9.44 -11.46 6.11
C GLN A 100 -8.51 -10.32 6.53
N LEU A 101 -8.15 -9.43 5.60
CA LEU A 101 -7.34 -8.25 5.89
C LEU A 101 -8.12 -7.27 6.79
N THR A 102 -9.38 -7.01 6.46
CA THR A 102 -10.27 -6.14 7.24
C THR A 102 -10.52 -6.67 8.65
N ASP A 103 -10.73 -7.98 8.81
CA ASP A 103 -10.91 -8.64 10.11
C ASP A 103 -9.65 -8.51 11.01
N LEU A 104 -8.48 -8.33 10.40
CA LEU A 104 -7.22 -8.06 11.10
C LEU A 104 -6.99 -6.56 11.34
N GLY A 105 -7.91 -5.69 10.91
CA GLY A 105 -7.79 -4.23 10.99
C GLY A 105 -6.81 -3.65 9.97
N LEU A 106 -6.47 -4.37 8.91
CA LEU A 106 -5.64 -3.87 7.82
C LEU A 106 -6.52 -3.24 6.74
N VAL A 107 -5.97 -2.21 6.10
CA VAL A 107 -6.57 -1.60 4.92
C VAL A 107 -5.58 -1.75 3.77
N VAL A 108 -6.09 -2.14 2.60
CA VAL A 108 -5.37 -2.08 1.33
C VAL A 108 -6.21 -1.27 0.37
N LEU A 109 -5.59 -0.27 -0.23
CA LEU A 109 -6.15 0.57 -1.28
C LEU A 109 -5.19 0.56 -2.44
N GLY A 110 -5.70 0.87 -3.62
CA GLY A 110 -4.82 1.16 -4.72
C GLY A 110 -5.53 1.80 -5.88
N TYR A 111 -4.72 2.47 -6.66
CA TYR A 111 -5.14 3.52 -7.54
C TYR A 111 -4.30 3.51 -8.80
N GLN A 112 -4.89 4.00 -9.88
CA GLN A 112 -4.21 4.16 -11.16
C GLN A 112 -4.42 5.57 -11.71
N LYS A 113 -3.39 6.12 -12.35
CA LYS A 113 -3.51 7.33 -13.16
C LYS A 113 -2.53 7.26 -14.33
N GLY A 114 -3.06 7.21 -15.55
CA GLY A 114 -2.25 6.94 -16.73
C GLY A 114 -1.51 5.60 -16.60
N ASN A 115 -0.20 5.61 -16.81
CA ASN A 115 0.64 4.42 -16.67
C ASN A 115 1.17 4.21 -15.24
N LYS A 116 0.77 5.03 -14.26
CA LYS A 116 1.23 4.92 -12.88
C LYS A 116 0.22 4.17 -12.01
N ALA A 117 0.74 3.27 -11.19
CA ALA A 117 -0.02 2.56 -10.17
C ALA A 117 0.50 2.94 -8.78
N ALA A 118 -0.40 2.97 -7.80
CA ALA A 118 -0.07 3.16 -6.40
C ALA A 118 -0.89 2.20 -5.53
N ILE A 119 -0.26 1.64 -4.50
CA ILE A 119 -0.90 0.79 -3.49
C ILE A 119 -0.59 1.42 -2.14
N VAL A 120 -1.62 1.59 -1.33
CA VAL A 120 -1.50 2.03 0.05
C VAL A 120 -1.96 0.90 0.95
N MET A 121 -1.11 0.54 1.91
CA MET A 121 -1.49 -0.38 2.98
C MET A 121 -1.37 0.33 4.32
N ALA A 122 -2.40 0.23 5.14
CA ALA A 122 -2.39 0.76 6.50
C ALA A 122 -2.48 -0.40 7.51
N PHE A 123 -1.67 -0.32 8.56
CA PHE A 123 -1.52 -1.38 9.54
C PHE A 123 -1.61 -0.83 10.97
N PRO A 124 -2.32 -1.54 11.86
CA PRO A 124 -2.23 -1.29 13.29
C PRO A 124 -0.79 -1.50 13.79
N ASN A 125 -0.39 -0.76 14.83
CA ASN A 125 0.93 -0.90 15.46
C ASN A 125 1.32 -2.37 15.74
N THR A 126 0.36 -3.15 16.24
CA THR A 126 0.49 -4.58 16.58
C THR A 126 1.06 -5.43 15.44
N TYR A 127 0.90 -5.01 14.19
CA TYR A 127 1.40 -5.74 13.02
C TYR A 127 2.60 -5.07 12.35
N ALA A 128 2.82 -3.78 12.57
CA ALA A 128 3.88 -3.00 11.92
C ALA A 128 5.28 -3.59 12.13
N GLY A 129 5.61 -3.99 13.36
CA GLY A 129 6.91 -4.60 13.66
C GLY A 129 7.15 -5.93 12.94
N ALA A 130 6.10 -6.75 12.76
CA ALA A 130 6.19 -8.00 12.01
C ALA A 130 6.35 -7.76 10.50
N LEU A 131 5.99 -6.57 10.03
CA LEU A 131 6.16 -6.11 8.66
C LEU A 131 7.46 -5.31 8.47
N GLY A 132 8.37 -5.36 9.45
CA GLY A 132 9.70 -4.75 9.38
C GLY A 132 9.70 -3.22 9.46
N PHE A 133 8.62 -2.63 9.95
CA PHE A 133 8.64 -1.23 10.37
C PHE A 133 9.38 -1.10 11.71
N SER A 134 10.22 -0.08 11.81
CA SER A 134 10.93 0.28 13.03
C SER A 134 10.60 1.71 13.45
N GLY A 135 10.73 2.02 14.75
CA GLY A 135 10.55 3.38 15.26
C GLY A 135 9.10 3.85 15.41
N LEU A 136 8.13 2.92 15.51
CA LEU A 136 6.75 3.25 15.88
C LEU A 136 6.60 3.33 17.39
N GLY A 137 6.02 4.43 17.87
CA GLY A 137 5.52 4.61 19.22
C GLY A 137 4.21 3.87 19.43
N THR A 138 3.84 3.63 20.69
CA THR A 138 2.76 2.72 21.10
C THR A 138 1.38 3.02 20.48
N ASN A 139 1.10 4.28 20.15
CA ASN A 139 -0.18 4.73 19.59
C ASN A 139 -0.09 5.07 18.08
N GLU A 140 1.02 4.76 17.42
CA GLU A 140 1.22 5.05 16.00
C GLU A 140 0.86 3.84 15.15
N ASN A 141 0.17 4.07 14.04
CA ASN A 141 -0.11 3.08 13.00
C ASN A 141 0.87 3.27 11.84
N ALA A 142 1.13 2.19 11.11
CA ALA A 142 2.03 2.17 9.96
C ALA A 142 1.26 2.38 8.66
N ILE A 143 1.90 3.03 7.70
CA ILE A 143 1.45 3.16 6.32
C ILE A 143 2.60 2.69 5.43
N LEU A 144 2.30 1.80 4.49
CA LEU A 144 3.20 1.44 3.40
C LEU A 144 2.60 1.98 2.11
N VAL A 145 3.36 2.81 1.41
CA VAL A 145 3.01 3.30 0.08
C VAL A 145 3.95 2.66 -0.90
N ILE A 146 3.37 2.07 -1.93
CA ILE A 146 4.08 1.45 -3.03
C ILE A 146 3.61 2.14 -4.29
N SER A 147 4.54 2.54 -5.16
CA SER A 147 4.14 3.09 -6.45
C SER A 147 5.14 2.77 -7.53
N GLY A 148 4.72 2.85 -8.78
CA GLY A 148 5.61 2.70 -9.92
C GLY A 148 4.82 2.71 -11.22
N ASN A 149 5.52 2.48 -12.32
CA ASN A 149 4.89 2.45 -13.63
C ASN A 149 4.44 1.02 -13.94
N GLN A 150 3.32 0.84 -14.63
CA GLN A 150 2.97 -0.49 -15.10
C GLN A 150 3.98 -0.97 -16.15
N ALA A 151 4.22 -2.28 -16.18
CA ALA A 151 5.15 -2.92 -17.12
C ALA A 151 4.65 -2.88 -18.57
#